data_AF-A0A090R649-F1
#
_entry.id   AF-A0A090R649-F1
#
_cell.length_a   1.000
_cell.length_b   1.000
_cell.length_c   1.000
_cell.angle_alpha   90.00
_cell.angle_beta   90.00
_cell.angle_gamma   90.00
#
_symmetry.space_group_name_H-M   'P 1'
#
loop_
_entity.id
_entity.type
_entity.pdbx_description
1 polymer ?
#
loop_
_entity_poly.entity_id
_entity_poly.type
_entity_poly.pdbx_seq_one_letter_code
_entity_poly.pdbx_strand_id
1 'polypeptide(L)' 'MGMSVQDVAEQVGYKDAYHFSTRFQKHFAITPTQYRRMVKAKTYKP' A
#
# COMPACT_ATOMS: atom_id res chain seq x y z
N MET A 1 -15.07 3.45 3.80
CA MET A 1 -14.36 2.79 2.69
C MET A 1 -12.94 3.36 2.65
N GLY A 2 -11.91 2.55 2.44
CA GLY A 2 -10.52 3.02 2.34
C GLY A 2 -10.07 3.09 0.89
N MET A 3 -9.13 3.98 0.55
CA MET A 3 -8.55 4.10 -0.79
C MET A 3 -8.06 2.75 -1.31
N SER A 4 -8.35 2.42 -2.56
CA SER A 4 -7.83 1.23 -3.22
C SER A 4 -6.30 1.32 -3.39
N VAL A 5 -5.64 0.22 -3.75
CA VAL A 5 -4.19 0.28 -4.06
C VAL A 5 -3.96 1.06 -5.36
N GLN A 6 -4.94 1.05 -6.27
CA GLN A 6 -4.92 1.84 -7.50
C GLN A 6 -4.99 3.35 -7.20
N ASP A 7 -5.89 3.78 -6.32
CA ASP A 7 -6.03 5.20 -5.97
C ASP A 7 -4.71 5.74 -5.35
N VAL A 8 -4.08 4.92 -4.50
CA VAL A 8 -2.77 5.27 -3.92
C VAL A 8 -1.68 5.32 -4.98
N ALA A 9 -1.69 4.40 -5.94
CA ALA A 9 -0.74 4.38 -7.05
C ALA A 9 -0.86 5.65 -7.91
N GLU A 10 -2.09 6.06 -8.26
CA GLU A 10 -2.34 7.27 -9.04
C GLU A 10 -1.90 8.54 -8.29
N GLN A 11 -2.19 8.63 -6.99
CA GLN A 11 -1.79 9.77 -6.15
C GLN A 11 -0.28 9.94 -6.04
N VAL A 12 0.48 8.85 -6.10
CA VAL A 12 1.96 8.87 -6.03
C VAL A 12 2.63 8.82 -7.40
N GLY A 13 1.86 9.02 -8.48
CA GLY A 13 2.37 9.21 -9.84
C GLY A 13 2.55 7.92 -10.67
N TYR A 14 1.97 6.80 -10.24
CA TYR A 14 1.95 5.55 -11.00
C TYR A 14 0.64 5.40 -11.77
N LYS A 15 0.73 4.93 -13.03
CA LYS A 15 -0.45 4.66 -13.86
C LYS A 15 -1.27 3.46 -13.38
N ASP A 16 -0.63 2.50 -12.71
CA ASP A 16 -1.30 1.30 -12.23
C ASP A 16 -0.75 0.79 -10.90
N ALA A 17 -1.61 0.05 -10.21
CA ALA A 17 -1.31 -0.59 -8.94
C ALA A 17 -0.20 -1.65 -9.04
N TYR A 18 0.03 -2.25 -10.21
CA TYR A 18 1.03 -3.31 -10.38
C TYR A 18 2.44 -2.75 -10.27
N HIS A 19 2.77 -1.73 -11.06
CA HIS A 19 4.07 -1.06 -11.00
C HIS A 19 4.35 -0.48 -9.62
N PHE A 20 3.34 0.16 -9.02
CA PHE A 20 3.43 0.64 -7.64
C PHE A 20 3.73 -0.51 -6.66
N SER A 21 2.96 -1.60 -6.70
CA SER A 21 3.11 -2.72 -5.76
C SER A 21 4.45 -3.43 -5.91
N THR A 22 4.90 -3.68 -7.15
CA THR A 22 6.20 -4.30 -7.41
C THR A 22 7.34 -3.43 -6.91
N ARG A 23 7.28 -2.11 -7.16
CA ARG A 23 8.36 -1.19 -6.74
C ARG A 23 8.35 -0.97 -5.23
N PHE A 24 7.16 -0.88 -4.63
CA PHE A 24 6.98 -0.82 -3.18
C PHE A 24 7.54 -2.07 -2.50
N GLN A 25 7.21 -3.26 -3.01
CA GLN A 25 7.72 -4.51 -2.46
C GLN A 25 9.24 -4.65 -2.62
N LYS A 26 9.81 -4.21 -3.75
CA LYS A 26 11.27 -4.19 -3.92
C LYS A 26 11.96 -3.23 -2.93
N HIS A 27 11.34 -2.12 -2.59
CA HIS A 27 11.93 -1.11 -1.72
C HIS A 27 11.74 -1.42 -0.22
N PHE A 28 10.55 -1.86 0.17
CA PHE A 28 10.16 -2.09 1.57
C PHE A 28 10.16 -3.57 1.98
N ALA A 29 10.47 -4.49 1.05
CA ALA A 29 10.42 -5.94 1.23
C ALA A 29 9.05 -6.53 1.61
N ILE A 30 7.98 -5.72 1.59
CA ILE A 30 6.60 -6.12 1.93
C ILE A 30 5.61 -5.57 0.92
N THR A 31 4.45 -6.22 0.75
CA THR A 31 3.42 -5.72 -0.16
C THR A 31 2.65 -4.54 0.44
N PRO A 32 2.08 -3.62 -0.38
CA PRO A 32 1.26 -2.52 0.12
C PRO A 32 0.06 -2.98 0.96
N THR A 33 -0.52 -4.13 0.61
CA THR A 33 -1.64 -4.74 1.35
C THR A 33 -1.20 -5.27 2.72
N GLN A 34 -0.02 -5.90 2.81
CA GLN A 34 0.55 -6.32 4.10
C GLN A 34 0.84 -5.10 4.97
N TYR A 35 1.47 -4.06 4.41
CA TYR A 35 1.73 -2.82 5.14
C TYR A 35 0.44 -2.20 5.69
N ARG A 36 -0.62 -2.12 4.87
CA ARG A 36 -1.92 -1.61 5.28
C ARG A 36 -2.53 -2.41 6.44
N ARG A 37 -2.39 -3.75 6.42
CA ARG A 37 -2.85 -4.61 7.52
C ARG A 37 -2.04 -4.37 8.80
N MET A 38 -0.72 -4.26 8.68
CA MET A 38 0.18 -3.99 9.82
C MET A 38 -0.14 -2.64 10.47
N VAL A 39 -0.35 -1.60 9.67
CA VAL A 39 -0.70 -0.26 10.19
C VAL A 39 -2.06 -0.30 10.88
N LYS A 40 -3.09 -0.90 10.25
CA LYS A 40 -4.40 -1.07 10.91
C LYS A 40 -4.32 -1.81 12.25
N ALA A 41 -3.48 -2.84 12.32
CA ALA A 41 -3.27 -3.58 13.58
C ALA A 41 -2.53 -2.74 14.64
N LYS A 42 -1.58 -1.88 14.23
CA LYS A 42 -0.86 -0.96 15.15
C LYS A 42 -1.71 0.21 15.65
N THR A 43 -2.70 0.66 14.89
CA THR A 43 -3.59 1.76 15.30
C THR A 43 -4.71 1.30 16.25
N TYR A 44 -4.82 0.00 16.54
CA TYR A 44 -5.74 -0.51 17.55
C TYR A 44 -4.97 -0.83 18.84
N LYS A 45 -4.76 0.21 19.66
CA LYS A 45 -4.69 0.04 21.12
C LYS A 45 -6.12 0.24 21.64
N PRO A 46 -6.76 -0.77 22.26
CA PRO A 46 -7.93 -0.53 23.10
C PRO A 46 -7.56 0.37 24.29
#